data_AF-W9GVH8-F1
#
_entry.id   AF-W9GVH8-F1
#
_cell.length_a   1.000
_cell.length_b   1.000
_cell.length_c   1.000
_cell.angle_alpha   90.00
_cell.angle_beta   90.00
_cell.angle_gamma   90.00
#
_symmetry.space_group_name_H-M   'P 1'
#
loop_
_entity.id
_entity.type
_entity.pdbx_description
1 polymer ?
#
loop_
_entity_poly.entity_id
_entity_poly.type
_entity_poly.pdbx_seq_one_letter_code
_entity_poly.pdbx_strand_id
1 'polypeptide(L)'
;MGNLQTLDIVLLATVVLMLLVVPVIVTTQTRQRRLNRRIAGLHDVENRGVPTKSGANQPVRITLGQPEGRLPQVRQAVSRCFGYDSRMVGAKGPLMLRASIAGVVLAVAGGWVAGPFAGLPALGILGAMAAGGVLGARFMFTRAKRAVNDRLLDQFPDAIGLIVRAVRAGIPVAEGLRVVSAEMPAPVGPEFKRVIEELAVGVDLETALWSLASRTGLPEYRFFVVTVVLQRETGGNLTETLDNLADVIRKRRAVRQRAHALSAEARTSTYVLAGLPFVTGAGLYIMNPVYLSRLFTEPQGKLLLAAAAGSLIMGLFTMSMLIRRALS
;
A
#
# COMPACT_ATOMS: atom_id res chain seq x y z
N MET A 1 36.57 35.60 9.84
CA MET A 1 35.98 34.60 8.91
C MET A 1 36.08 33.14 9.39
N GLY A 2 36.78 32.80 10.48
CA GLY A 2 36.88 31.40 10.96
C GLY A 2 35.68 30.86 11.76
N ASN A 3 34.94 31.70 12.50
CA ASN A 3 33.90 31.24 13.42
C ASN A 3 32.62 30.70 12.75
N LEU A 4 32.34 31.12 11.51
CA LEU A 4 31.17 30.66 10.75
C LEU A 4 31.35 29.21 10.26
N GLN A 5 32.55 28.86 9.78
CA GLN A 5 32.84 27.50 9.34
C GLN A 5 32.88 26.51 10.51
N THR A 6 33.39 26.91 11.66
CA THR A 6 33.39 26.06 12.87
C THR A 6 31.98 25.85 13.42
N LEU A 7 31.11 26.87 13.33
CA LEU A 7 29.70 26.74 13.71
C LEU A 7 28.96 25.76 12.81
N ASP A 8 29.19 25.82 11.49
CA ASP A 8 28.59 24.89 10.53
C ASP A 8 29.02 23.44 10.77
N ILE A 9 30.29 23.20 11.12
CA ILE A 9 30.81 21.86 11.43
C ILE A 9 30.20 21.32 12.74
N VAL A 10 30.02 22.17 13.76
CA VAL A 10 29.41 21.76 15.04
C VAL A 10 27.91 21.50 14.87
N LEU A 11 27.22 22.28 14.05
CA LEU A 11 25.82 22.03 13.67
C LEU A 11 25.68 20.72 12.89
N LEU A 12 26.61 20.43 11.98
CA LEU A 12 26.67 19.17 11.25
C LEU A 12 26.91 17.98 12.19
N ALA A 13 27.86 18.09 13.12
CA ALA A 13 28.15 17.04 14.09
C ALA A 13 26.96 16.74 15.01
N THR A 14 26.25 17.78 15.47
CA THR A 14 25.08 17.62 16.36
C THR A 14 23.87 17.06 15.62
N VAL A 15 23.62 17.48 14.37
CA VAL A 15 22.53 16.94 13.54
C VAL A 15 22.79 15.49 13.14
N VAL A 16 24.03 15.14 12.77
CA VAL A 16 24.44 13.76 12.47
C VAL A 16 24.36 12.87 13.70
N LEU A 17 24.77 13.37 14.87
CA LEU A 17 24.62 12.67 16.14
C LEU A 17 23.13 12.44 16.47
N MET A 18 22.27 13.45 16.31
CA MET A 18 20.81 13.29 16.49
C MET A 18 20.21 12.27 15.51
N LEU A 19 20.63 12.29 14.24
CA LEU A 19 20.15 11.38 13.20
C LEU A 19 20.64 9.93 13.38
N LEU A 20 21.81 9.71 13.98
CA LEU A 20 22.30 8.38 14.35
C LEU A 20 21.68 7.85 15.64
N VAL A 21 21.42 8.74 16.60
CA VAL A 21 20.92 8.37 17.94
C VAL A 21 19.43 8.05 17.91
N VAL A 22 18.61 8.77 17.15
CA VAL A 22 17.15 8.54 17.08
C VAL A 22 16.79 7.12 16.58
N PRO A 23 17.37 6.58 15.50
CA PRO A 23 17.15 5.21 15.07
C PRO A 23 17.61 4.18 16.10
N VAL A 24 18.78 4.40 16.72
CA VAL A 24 19.35 3.50 17.74
C VAL A 24 18.43 3.43 18.95
N ILE A 25 17.92 4.56 19.46
CA ILE A 25 16.96 4.61 20.58
C ILE A 25 15.66 3.88 20.23
N VAL A 26 15.15 4.04 19.01
CA VAL A 26 13.94 3.33 18.55
C VAL A 26 14.19 1.81 18.45
N THR A 27 15.41 1.38 18.08
CA THR A 27 15.77 -0.05 18.05
C THR A 27 16.00 -0.66 19.44
N THR A 28 16.58 0.06 20.40
CA THR A 28 16.88 -0.47 21.74
C THR A 28 15.63 -0.57 22.61
N GLN A 29 14.67 0.35 22.48
CA GLN A 29 13.40 0.30 23.22
C GLN A 29 12.54 -0.93 22.88
N THR A 30 12.61 -1.43 21.65
CA THR A 30 11.86 -2.63 21.25
C THR A 30 12.53 -3.93 21.73
N ARG A 31 13.86 -3.92 21.92
CA ARG A 31 14.62 -5.05 22.47
C ARG A 31 14.36 -5.25 23.97
N GLN A 32 14.29 -4.17 24.76
CA GLN A 32 13.99 -4.22 26.20
C GLN A 32 12.57 -4.72 26.51
N ARG A 33 11.58 -4.43 25.65
CA ARG A 33 10.20 -4.95 25.83
C ARG A 33 10.08 -6.47 25.70
N ARG A 34 11.00 -7.13 24.98
CA ARG A 34 11.04 -8.60 24.89
C ARG A 34 11.71 -9.24 26.12
N LEU A 35 12.66 -8.56 26.75
CA LEU A 35 13.38 -9.07 27.92
C LEU A 35 12.57 -8.86 29.20
N ASN A 36 11.94 -7.70 29.38
CA ASN A 36 11.09 -7.44 30.55
C ASN A 36 9.84 -8.34 30.59
N ARG A 37 9.34 -8.80 29.43
CA ARG A 37 8.26 -9.80 29.35
C ARG A 37 8.71 -11.21 29.77
N ARG A 38 10.00 -11.53 29.67
CA ARG A 38 10.55 -12.83 30.11
C ARG A 38 10.83 -12.85 31.61
N ILE A 39 11.23 -11.72 32.18
CA ILE A 39 11.49 -11.60 33.62
C ILE A 39 10.16 -11.44 34.40
N ALA A 40 9.18 -10.70 33.85
CA ALA A 40 7.84 -10.62 34.44
C ALA A 40 7.09 -11.96 34.44
N GLY A 41 7.34 -12.81 33.43
CA GLY A 41 6.73 -14.15 33.35
C GLY A 41 7.34 -15.19 34.29
N LEU A 42 8.53 -14.94 34.85
CA LEU A 42 9.17 -15.84 35.83
C LEU A 42 8.83 -15.45 37.28
N HIS A 43 8.53 -14.17 37.53
CA HIS A 43 8.10 -13.71 38.86
C HIS A 43 6.62 -14.01 39.15
N ASP A 44 5.78 -14.21 38.12
CA ASP A 44 4.34 -14.48 38.27
C ASP A 44 4.00 -15.97 38.42
N VAL A 45 4.96 -16.87 38.16
CA VAL A 45 4.83 -18.32 38.39
C VAL A 45 5.16 -18.69 39.83
N GLU A 46 6.04 -17.92 40.50
CA GLU A 46 6.50 -18.22 41.86
C GLU A 46 5.48 -17.86 42.96
N ASN A 47 4.46 -17.06 42.66
CA ASN A 47 3.55 -16.52 43.68
C ASN A 47 2.07 -16.94 43.58
N ARG A 48 1.73 -18.01 42.85
CA ARG A 48 0.36 -18.55 42.85
C ARG A 48 0.19 -19.67 43.88
N GLY A 49 0.07 -19.27 45.13
CA GLY A 49 -0.76 -20.01 46.10
C GLY A 49 -2.21 -20.02 45.63
N VAL A 50 -2.86 -21.17 45.71
CA VAL A 50 -4.28 -21.38 45.35
C VAL A 50 -5.17 -20.78 46.44
N PRO A 51 -6.22 -20.02 46.09
CA PRO A 51 -7.44 -20.06 46.88
C PRO A 51 -8.68 -20.38 46.05
N THR A 52 -9.49 -21.23 46.66
CA THR A 52 -10.79 -21.76 46.27
C THR A 52 -11.96 -20.82 46.58
N LYS A 53 -12.98 -20.91 45.71
CA LYS A 53 -14.43 -20.73 45.91
C LYS A 53 -15.04 -19.32 46.15
N SER A 54 -16.14 -19.14 45.41
CA SER A 54 -17.42 -18.51 45.80
C SER A 54 -17.69 -17.07 45.33
N GLY A 55 -18.71 -16.95 44.47
CA GLY A 55 -19.73 -15.89 44.58
C GLY A 55 -19.62 -14.68 43.64
N ALA A 56 -20.75 -14.41 42.97
CA ALA A 56 -21.24 -13.11 42.51
C ALA A 56 -20.57 -12.42 41.30
N ASN A 57 -21.27 -12.54 40.17
CA ASN A 57 -21.56 -11.52 39.15
C ASN A 57 -20.83 -10.16 39.28
N GLN A 58 -19.67 -10.04 38.63
CA GLN A 58 -19.12 -8.77 38.14
C GLN A 58 -18.30 -9.04 36.86
N PRO A 59 -18.53 -8.34 35.74
CA PRO A 59 -17.61 -8.39 34.63
C PRO A 59 -16.31 -7.70 35.06
N VAL A 60 -15.24 -8.49 35.20
CA VAL A 60 -13.89 -7.98 35.44
C VAL A 60 -13.47 -7.17 34.22
N ARG A 61 -13.70 -5.85 34.27
CA ARG A 61 -13.04 -4.88 33.39
C ARG A 61 -11.57 -4.89 33.77
N ILE A 62 -10.76 -5.63 33.04
CA ILE A 62 -9.31 -5.50 33.11
C ILE A 62 -8.95 -4.17 32.43
N THR A 63 -9.02 -3.09 33.20
CA THR A 63 -8.41 -1.80 32.86
C THR A 63 -6.91 -2.00 32.95
N LEU A 64 -6.29 -2.46 31.86
CA LEU A 64 -4.85 -2.36 31.67
C LEU A 64 -4.51 -0.87 31.60
N GLY A 65 -4.03 -0.33 32.73
CA GLY A 65 -3.46 1.00 32.82
C GLY A 65 -2.42 1.21 31.72
N GLN A 66 -2.74 2.08 30.77
CA GLN A 66 -1.75 2.62 29.86
C GLN A 66 -0.82 3.53 30.67
N PRO A 67 0.51 3.35 30.62
CA PRO A 67 1.41 4.38 31.09
C PRO A 67 1.27 5.56 30.14
N GLU A 68 0.69 6.66 30.62
CA GLU A 68 0.63 7.93 29.94
C GLU A 68 2.05 8.49 29.77
N GLY A 69 2.66 8.21 28.62
CA GLY A 69 3.81 8.93 28.12
C GLY A 69 3.44 9.56 26.79
N ARG A 70 3.89 10.80 26.53
CA ARG A 70 3.69 11.66 25.32
C ARG A 70 3.95 11.00 23.93
N LEU A 71 4.29 9.72 23.89
CA LEU A 71 4.56 8.92 22.69
C LEU A 71 3.38 8.60 21.75
N PRO A 72 2.08 8.59 22.13
CA PRO A 72 1.01 8.30 21.18
C PRO A 72 0.77 9.48 20.22
N GLN A 73 0.96 10.73 20.65
CA GLN A 73 0.77 11.91 19.81
C GLN A 73 1.82 12.02 18.71
N VAL A 74 3.10 11.73 19.01
CA VAL A 74 4.17 11.71 18.00
C VAL A 74 3.94 10.59 16.99
N ARG A 75 3.54 9.40 17.46
CA ARG A 75 3.20 8.27 16.59
C ARG A 75 1.99 8.58 15.69
N GLN A 76 1.01 9.32 16.20
CA GLN A 76 -0.19 9.71 15.46
C GLN A 76 0.11 10.86 14.46
N ALA A 77 0.98 11.81 14.82
CA ALA A 77 1.46 12.87 13.94
C ALA A 77 2.31 12.31 12.78
N VAL A 78 3.26 11.41 13.08
CA VAL A 78 4.06 10.70 12.08
C VAL A 78 3.17 9.82 11.20
N SER A 79 2.14 9.15 11.74
CA SER A 79 1.21 8.38 10.91
C SER A 79 0.39 9.23 9.93
N ARG A 80 0.02 10.47 10.33
CA ARG A 80 -0.74 11.40 9.49
C ARG A 80 0.13 12.01 8.39
N CYS A 81 1.37 12.39 8.71
CA CYS A 81 2.31 12.91 7.71
C CYS A 81 2.74 11.85 6.69
N PHE A 82 3.03 10.62 7.13
CA PHE A 82 3.53 9.56 6.24
C PHE A 82 2.43 8.66 5.64
N GLY A 83 1.15 8.84 6.01
CA GLY A 83 0.07 7.95 5.56
C GLY A 83 0.26 6.49 6.03
N TYR A 84 0.93 6.31 7.17
CA TYR A 84 1.26 5.00 7.73
C TYR A 84 0.08 4.51 8.56
N ASP A 85 -0.80 3.69 7.97
CA ASP A 85 -1.78 2.96 8.74
C ASP A 85 -1.13 1.72 9.38
N SER A 86 -0.73 1.86 10.64
CA SER A 86 -0.10 0.80 11.44
C SER A 86 -1.00 -0.42 11.67
N ARG A 87 -2.28 -0.37 11.28
CA ARG A 87 -3.27 -1.44 11.53
C ARG A 87 -3.32 -2.53 10.46
N MET A 88 -2.76 -2.30 9.26
CA MET A 88 -2.99 -3.19 8.10
C MET A 88 -1.76 -3.97 7.60
N VAL A 89 -0.55 -3.68 8.10
CA VAL A 89 0.67 -4.34 7.58
C VAL A 89 1.28 -5.24 8.64
N GLY A 90 0.75 -6.47 8.76
CA GLY A 90 1.43 -7.55 9.48
C GLY A 90 2.85 -7.81 8.93
N ALA A 91 3.72 -8.41 9.75
CA ALA A 91 5.10 -8.91 9.55
C ALA A 91 6.11 -8.09 8.70
N LYS A 92 5.73 -7.53 7.54
CA LYS A 92 6.57 -6.74 6.62
C LYS A 92 6.45 -5.21 6.80
N GLY A 93 5.49 -4.74 7.60
CA GLY A 93 5.31 -3.33 7.98
C GLY A 93 6.57 -2.66 8.55
N PRO A 94 7.31 -3.27 9.49
CA PRO A 94 8.52 -2.65 10.02
C PRO A 94 9.67 -2.60 9.01
N LEU A 95 9.74 -3.52 8.04
CA LEU A 95 10.80 -3.52 7.02
C LEU A 95 10.59 -2.39 6.02
N MET A 96 9.35 -2.17 5.57
CA MET A 96 9.03 -1.05 4.69
C MET A 96 9.17 0.29 5.40
N LEU A 97 8.82 0.38 6.69
CA LEU A 97 9.10 1.58 7.49
C LEU A 97 10.60 1.87 7.60
N ARG A 98 11.43 0.83 7.77
CA ARG A 98 12.90 0.95 7.79
C ARG A 98 13.45 1.44 6.46
N ALA A 99 12.95 0.94 5.32
CA ALA A 99 13.37 1.37 4.00
C ALA A 99 12.97 2.83 3.69
N SER A 100 11.77 3.24 4.11
CA SER A 100 11.30 4.62 3.95
C SER A 100 12.10 5.63 4.78
N ILE A 101 12.42 5.29 6.02
CA ILE A 101 13.27 6.14 6.88
C ILE A 101 14.70 6.17 6.32
N ALA A 102 15.26 5.02 5.92
CA ALA A 102 16.58 4.96 5.30
C ALA A 102 16.66 5.78 4.00
N GLY A 103 15.63 5.76 3.17
CA GLY A 103 15.55 6.56 1.94
C GLY A 103 15.50 8.06 2.20
N VAL A 104 14.77 8.50 3.24
CA VAL A 104 14.75 9.90 3.68
C VAL A 104 16.14 10.32 4.18
N VAL A 105 16.82 9.47 4.95
CA VAL A 105 18.17 9.75 5.47
C VAL A 105 19.20 9.84 4.32
N LEU A 106 19.12 8.95 3.34
CA LEU A 106 20.02 8.95 2.18
C LEU A 106 19.79 10.16 1.27
N ALA A 107 18.53 10.58 1.11
CA ALA A 107 18.17 11.80 0.40
C ALA A 107 18.73 13.04 1.12
N VAL A 108 18.52 13.15 2.44
CA VAL A 108 19.06 14.27 3.23
C VAL A 108 20.60 14.32 3.19
N ALA A 109 21.27 13.17 3.24
CA ALA A 109 22.72 13.08 3.14
C ALA A 109 23.24 13.49 1.74
N GLY A 110 22.59 13.04 0.67
CA GLY A 110 22.95 13.41 -0.71
C GLY A 110 22.76 14.90 -1.01
N GLY A 111 21.71 15.52 -0.47
CA GLY A 111 21.44 16.95 -0.64
C GLY A 111 22.45 17.87 0.06
N TRP A 112 22.97 17.45 1.21
CA TRP A 112 24.04 18.17 1.91
C TRP A 112 25.37 18.14 1.16
N VAL A 113 25.67 17.05 0.47
CA VAL A 113 26.91 16.92 -0.34
C VAL A 113 26.79 17.69 -1.66
N ALA A 114 25.60 17.67 -2.29
CA ALA A 114 25.37 18.31 -3.59
C ALA A 114 25.01 19.81 -3.50
N GLY A 115 24.46 20.27 -2.38
CA GLY A 115 23.97 21.64 -2.20
C GLY A 115 25.02 22.75 -2.40
N PRO A 116 26.24 22.62 -1.87
CA PRO A 116 27.30 23.60 -2.08
C PRO A 116 27.72 23.76 -3.56
N PHE A 117 27.53 22.72 -4.39
CA PHE A 117 27.86 22.75 -5.82
C PHE A 117 26.80 23.44 -6.68
N ALA A 118 25.56 23.61 -6.18
CA ALA A 118 24.42 24.10 -6.97
C ALA A 118 24.02 25.56 -6.68
N GLY A 119 24.63 26.24 -5.72
CA GLY A 119 24.39 27.67 -5.42
C GLY A 119 22.99 28.02 -4.90
N LEU A 120 22.16 27.04 -4.57
CA LEU A 120 20.82 27.21 -4.00
C LEU A 120 20.92 27.34 -2.46
N PRO A 121 20.03 28.10 -1.79
CA PRO A 121 20.03 28.18 -0.33
C PRO A 121 19.85 26.77 0.25
N ALA A 122 20.80 26.33 1.08
CA ALA A 122 20.88 24.95 1.60
C ALA A 122 19.58 24.48 2.26
N LEU A 123 18.81 25.40 2.85
CA LEU A 123 17.47 25.16 3.42
C LEU A 123 16.41 24.74 2.38
N GLY A 124 16.46 25.26 1.15
CA GLY A 124 15.51 24.94 0.08
C GLY A 124 15.69 23.52 -0.46
N ILE A 125 16.94 23.07 -0.62
CA ILE A 125 17.26 21.70 -1.06
C ILE A 125 16.89 20.69 0.04
N LEU A 126 17.16 21.02 1.30
CA LEU A 126 16.77 20.21 2.45
C LEU A 126 15.25 20.03 2.55
N GLY A 127 14.48 21.12 2.36
CA GLY A 127 13.02 21.07 2.32
C GLY A 127 12.49 20.23 1.15
N ALA A 128 13.07 20.39 -0.05
CA ALA A 128 12.66 19.64 -1.24
C ALA A 128 12.97 18.14 -1.13
N MET A 129 14.11 17.76 -0.54
CA MET A 129 14.48 16.35 -0.36
C MET A 129 13.73 15.69 0.80
N ALA A 130 13.47 16.41 1.89
CA ALA A 130 12.58 15.93 2.94
C ALA A 130 11.15 15.71 2.39
N ALA A 131 10.63 16.66 1.60
CA ALA A 131 9.35 16.51 0.93
C ALA A 131 9.36 15.35 -0.07
N GLY A 132 10.40 15.21 -0.88
CA GLY A 132 10.58 14.13 -1.84
C GLY A 132 10.67 12.75 -1.18
N GLY A 133 11.36 12.64 -0.05
CA GLY A 133 11.43 11.40 0.74
C GLY A 133 10.09 11.02 1.36
N VAL A 134 9.34 11.99 1.89
CA VAL A 134 7.97 11.77 2.42
C VAL A 134 7.01 11.37 1.30
N LEU A 135 7.04 12.06 0.15
CA LEU A 135 6.22 11.75 -1.03
C LEU A 135 6.57 10.39 -1.63
N GLY A 136 7.86 10.07 -1.74
CA GLY A 136 8.36 8.79 -2.24
C GLY A 136 7.94 7.63 -1.34
N ALA A 137 8.12 7.76 -0.02
CA ALA A 137 7.65 6.78 0.94
C ALA A 137 6.13 6.58 0.84
N ARG A 138 5.35 7.68 0.80
CA ARG A 138 3.89 7.63 0.65
C ARG A 138 3.48 6.94 -0.66
N PHE A 139 4.17 7.21 -1.76
CA PHE A 139 3.92 6.57 -3.04
C PHE A 139 4.21 5.07 -3.01
N MET A 140 5.34 4.66 -2.41
CA MET A 140 5.68 3.24 -2.25
C MET A 140 4.66 2.50 -1.38
N PHE A 141 4.24 3.09 -0.26
CA PHE A 141 3.24 2.49 0.63
C PHE A 141 1.87 2.38 -0.03
N THR A 142 1.42 3.43 -0.72
CA THR A 142 0.13 3.39 -1.42
C THR A 142 0.13 2.36 -2.56
N ARG A 143 1.24 2.21 -3.28
CA ARG A 143 1.38 1.19 -4.32
C ARG A 143 1.40 -0.23 -3.74
N ALA A 144 2.12 -0.45 -2.65
CA ALA A 144 2.14 -1.75 -1.97
C ALA A 144 0.76 -2.11 -1.40
N LYS A 145 0.05 -1.16 -0.78
CA LYS A 145 -1.32 -1.36 -0.29
C LYS A 145 -2.26 -1.71 -1.43
N ARG A 146 -2.20 -0.98 -2.55
CA ARG A 146 -2.99 -1.30 -3.75
C ARG A 146 -2.73 -2.71 -4.25
N ALA A 147 -1.45 -3.12 -4.34
CA ALA A 147 -1.10 -4.47 -4.78
C ALA A 147 -1.63 -5.57 -3.86
N VAL A 148 -1.67 -5.35 -2.54
CA VAL A 148 -2.28 -6.30 -1.60
C VAL A 148 -3.80 -6.32 -1.77
N ASN A 149 -4.44 -5.15 -1.87
CA ASN A 149 -5.88 -5.03 -2.08
C ASN A 149 -6.34 -5.70 -3.39
N ASP A 150 -5.61 -5.48 -4.49
CA ASP A 150 -5.88 -6.13 -5.77
C ASP A 150 -5.77 -7.66 -5.63
N ARG A 151 -4.77 -8.18 -4.90
CA ARG A 151 -4.65 -9.62 -4.64
C ARG A 151 -5.76 -10.18 -3.75
N LEU A 152 -6.20 -9.43 -2.74
CA LEU A 152 -7.36 -9.81 -1.92
C LEU A 152 -8.60 -9.94 -2.81
N LEU A 153 -8.89 -8.95 -3.64
CA LEU A 153 -10.04 -8.98 -4.56
C LEU A 153 -9.96 -10.09 -5.60
N ASP A 154 -8.77 -10.36 -6.12
CA ASP A 154 -8.56 -11.41 -7.11
C ASP A 154 -8.81 -12.81 -6.54
N GLN A 155 -8.42 -13.05 -5.28
CA GLN A 155 -8.55 -14.35 -4.60
C GLN A 155 -9.92 -14.51 -3.90
N PHE A 156 -10.63 -13.42 -3.62
CA PHE A 156 -11.85 -13.45 -2.82
C PHE A 156 -13.00 -14.29 -3.41
N PRO A 157 -13.27 -14.28 -4.74
CA PRO A 157 -14.29 -15.16 -5.33
C PRO A 157 -14.03 -16.65 -5.08
N ASP A 158 -12.77 -17.07 -5.07
CA ASP A 158 -12.40 -18.46 -4.86
C ASP A 158 -12.55 -18.86 -3.38
N ALA A 159 -12.25 -17.94 -2.47
CA ALA A 159 -12.55 -18.09 -1.04
C ALA A 159 -14.06 -18.20 -0.78
N ILE A 160 -14.88 -17.35 -1.41
CA ILE A 160 -16.34 -17.45 -1.33
C ILE A 160 -16.80 -18.81 -1.87
N GLY A 161 -16.27 -19.25 -3.02
CA GLY A 161 -16.60 -20.56 -3.59
C GLY A 161 -16.31 -21.73 -2.65
N LEU A 162 -15.23 -21.67 -1.87
CA LEU A 162 -14.94 -22.68 -0.83
C LEU A 162 -15.99 -22.65 0.29
N ILE A 163 -16.37 -21.46 0.77
CA ILE A 163 -17.40 -21.29 1.82
C ILE A 163 -18.74 -21.81 1.32
N VAL A 164 -19.15 -21.43 0.11
CA VAL A 164 -20.40 -21.87 -0.50
C VAL A 164 -20.44 -23.39 -0.63
N ARG A 165 -19.36 -24.03 -1.09
CA ARG A 165 -19.28 -25.50 -1.17
C ARG A 165 -19.42 -26.16 0.20
N ALA A 166 -18.79 -25.61 1.24
CA ALA A 166 -18.92 -26.12 2.59
C ALA A 166 -20.35 -25.98 3.12
N VAL A 167 -20.94 -24.78 2.99
CA VAL A 167 -22.31 -24.51 3.45
C VAL A 167 -23.34 -25.36 2.72
N ARG A 168 -23.17 -25.58 1.41
CA ARG A 168 -24.05 -26.45 0.61
C ARG A 168 -23.96 -27.93 1.04
N ALA A 169 -22.82 -28.35 1.59
CA ALA A 169 -22.64 -29.67 2.20
C ALA A 169 -23.22 -29.77 3.63
N GLY A 170 -23.91 -28.72 4.11
CA GLY A 170 -24.48 -28.66 5.46
C GLY A 170 -23.46 -28.31 6.55
N ILE A 171 -22.24 -27.92 6.16
CA ILE A 171 -21.19 -27.55 7.11
C ILE A 171 -21.47 -26.13 7.64
N PRO A 172 -21.37 -25.89 8.97
CA PRO A 172 -21.53 -24.55 9.52
C PRO A 172 -20.56 -23.54 8.91
N VAL A 173 -21.02 -22.30 8.71
CA VAL A 173 -20.23 -21.23 8.08
C VAL A 173 -18.87 -21.03 8.75
N ALA A 174 -18.81 -21.10 10.08
CA ALA A 174 -17.57 -20.98 10.84
C ALA A 174 -16.51 -22.03 10.47
N GLU A 175 -16.93 -23.25 10.11
CA GLU A 175 -16.02 -24.30 9.65
C GLU A 175 -15.65 -24.09 8.17
N GLY A 176 -16.57 -23.59 7.35
CA GLY A 176 -16.26 -23.14 5.98
C GLY A 176 -15.18 -22.05 5.94
N LEU A 177 -15.21 -21.10 6.89
CA LEU A 177 -14.15 -20.10 7.07
C LEU A 177 -12.80 -20.74 7.43
N ARG A 178 -12.82 -21.85 8.18
CA ARG A 178 -11.61 -22.59 8.56
C ARG A 178 -10.97 -23.26 7.34
N VAL A 179 -11.77 -23.86 6.47
CA VAL A 179 -11.29 -24.40 5.18
C VAL A 179 -10.60 -23.31 4.37
N VAL A 180 -11.21 -22.13 4.23
CA VAL A 180 -10.60 -20.98 3.54
C VAL A 180 -9.24 -20.59 4.15
N SER A 181 -9.16 -20.56 5.49
CA SER A 181 -7.91 -20.20 6.18
C SER A 181 -6.75 -21.17 5.93
N ALA A 182 -7.06 -22.44 5.62
CA ALA A 182 -6.07 -23.50 5.38
C ALA A 182 -5.70 -23.59 3.89
N GLU A 183 -6.69 -23.48 3.00
CA GLU A 183 -6.53 -23.71 1.56
C GLU A 183 -6.09 -22.46 0.78
N MET A 184 -6.49 -21.26 1.23
CA MET A 184 -6.21 -20.04 0.47
C MET A 184 -4.78 -19.53 0.71
N PRO A 185 -4.04 -19.16 -0.35
CA PRO A 185 -2.74 -18.53 -0.19
C PRO A 185 -2.85 -17.12 0.42
N ALA A 186 -1.70 -16.55 0.79
CA ALA A 186 -1.64 -15.14 1.17
C ALA A 186 -1.99 -14.23 -0.03
N PRO A 187 -2.70 -13.11 0.19
CA PRO A 187 -3.07 -12.51 1.47
C PRO A 187 -4.39 -13.00 2.09
N VAL A 188 -5.25 -13.74 1.37
CA VAL A 188 -6.59 -14.12 1.86
C VAL A 188 -6.52 -15.10 3.05
N GLY A 189 -5.79 -16.21 2.92
CA GLY A 189 -5.73 -17.25 3.97
C GLY A 189 -5.37 -16.70 5.36
N PRO A 190 -4.28 -15.90 5.51
CA PRO A 190 -3.92 -15.28 6.77
C PRO A 190 -4.98 -14.34 7.37
N GLU A 191 -5.76 -13.63 6.54
CA GLU A 191 -6.82 -12.75 7.04
C GLU A 191 -7.99 -13.56 7.62
N PHE A 192 -8.37 -14.66 6.96
CA PHE A 192 -9.38 -15.61 7.48
C PHE A 192 -8.85 -16.43 8.66
N LYS A 193 -7.56 -16.78 8.68
CA LYS A 193 -6.92 -17.44 9.83
C LYS A 193 -7.06 -16.61 11.11
N ARG A 194 -6.87 -15.29 11.02
CA ARG A 194 -7.11 -14.39 12.16
C ARG A 194 -8.55 -14.41 12.65
N VAL A 195 -9.53 -14.54 11.76
CA VAL A 195 -10.94 -14.70 12.15
C VAL A 195 -11.11 -15.99 12.96
N ILE A 196 -10.52 -17.11 12.52
CA ILE A 196 -10.56 -18.37 13.27
C ILE A 196 -9.84 -18.26 14.62
N GLU A 197 -8.71 -17.55 14.68
CA GLU A 197 -8.00 -17.27 15.93
C GLU A 197 -8.85 -16.42 16.89
N GLU A 198 -9.56 -15.40 16.39
CA GLU A 198 -10.49 -14.58 17.18
C GLU A 198 -11.65 -15.44 17.73
N LEU A 199 -12.23 -16.31 16.89
CA LEU A 199 -13.27 -17.27 17.31
C LEU A 199 -12.76 -18.24 18.39
N ALA A 200 -11.52 -18.73 18.26
CA ALA A 200 -10.94 -19.68 19.21
C ALA A 200 -10.73 -19.09 20.62
N VAL A 201 -10.60 -17.77 20.71
CA VAL A 201 -10.48 -17.03 21.98
C VAL A 201 -11.87 -16.59 22.52
N GLY A 202 -12.95 -16.98 21.84
CA GLY A 202 -14.34 -16.74 22.26
C GLY A 202 -14.94 -15.42 21.77
N VAL A 203 -14.34 -14.76 20.76
CA VAL A 203 -14.97 -13.61 20.10
C VAL A 203 -16.14 -14.11 19.26
N ASP A 204 -17.26 -13.37 19.27
CA ASP A 204 -18.41 -13.72 18.44
C ASP A 204 -18.09 -13.59 16.93
N LEU A 205 -18.70 -14.47 16.13
CA LEU A 205 -18.49 -14.56 14.69
C LEU A 205 -18.78 -13.25 13.96
N GLU A 206 -19.86 -12.55 14.32
CA GLU A 206 -20.19 -11.27 13.69
C GLU A 206 -19.09 -10.25 13.95
N THR A 207 -18.63 -10.17 15.21
CA THR A 207 -17.57 -9.22 15.60
C THR A 207 -16.26 -9.53 14.89
N ALA A 208 -15.90 -10.81 14.77
CA ALA A 208 -14.69 -11.24 14.07
C ALA A 208 -14.75 -10.97 12.55
N LEU A 209 -15.93 -11.14 11.95
CA LEU A 209 -16.17 -10.81 10.55
C LEU A 209 -16.11 -9.29 10.30
N TRP A 210 -16.68 -8.46 11.17
CA TRP A 210 -16.53 -7.01 11.07
C TRP A 210 -15.07 -6.54 11.26
N SER A 211 -14.31 -7.19 12.14
CA SER A 211 -12.86 -7.00 12.26
C SER A 211 -12.16 -7.26 10.92
N LEU A 212 -12.48 -8.37 10.24
CA LEU A 212 -11.97 -8.68 8.89
C LEU A 212 -12.30 -7.59 7.85
N ALA A 213 -13.56 -7.13 7.79
CA ALA A 213 -13.96 -6.06 6.85
C ALA A 213 -13.25 -4.74 7.14
N SER A 214 -13.05 -4.39 8.42
CA SER A 214 -12.36 -3.17 8.83
C SER A 214 -10.86 -3.19 8.48
N ARG A 215 -10.20 -4.35 8.61
CA ARG A 215 -8.76 -4.51 8.28
C ARG A 215 -8.50 -4.52 6.78
N THR A 216 -9.35 -5.18 6.00
CA THR A 216 -9.22 -5.20 4.54
C THR A 216 -9.60 -3.86 3.92
N GLY A 217 -10.59 -3.17 4.49
CA GLY A 217 -11.05 -1.87 4.00
C GLY A 217 -11.66 -1.92 2.59
N LEU A 218 -12.09 -3.12 2.16
CA LEU A 218 -12.66 -3.37 0.84
C LEU A 218 -14.19 -3.47 0.93
N PRO A 219 -14.94 -2.84 0.02
CA PRO A 219 -16.40 -2.88 0.04
C PRO A 219 -16.95 -4.30 -0.17
N GLU A 220 -16.27 -5.14 -0.94
CA GLU A 220 -16.64 -6.54 -1.19
C GLU A 220 -16.62 -7.38 0.09
N TYR A 221 -15.60 -7.19 0.94
CA TYR A 221 -15.51 -7.85 2.24
C TYR A 221 -16.61 -7.36 3.18
N ARG A 222 -16.91 -6.05 3.18
CA ARG A 222 -18.01 -5.50 3.98
C ARG A 222 -19.36 -6.06 3.54
N PHE A 223 -19.60 -6.18 2.23
CA PHE A 223 -20.82 -6.80 1.70
C PHE A 223 -20.92 -8.27 2.13
N PHE A 224 -19.84 -9.03 2.01
CA PHE A 224 -19.77 -10.42 2.49
C PHE A 224 -20.17 -10.56 3.96
N VAL A 225 -19.63 -9.70 4.84
CA VAL A 225 -19.97 -9.73 6.28
C VAL A 225 -21.46 -9.46 6.49
N VAL A 226 -22.00 -8.42 5.87
CA VAL A 226 -23.43 -8.08 5.97
C VAL A 226 -24.30 -9.24 5.48
N THR A 227 -23.94 -9.87 4.36
CA THR A 227 -24.64 -11.03 3.82
C THR A 227 -24.65 -12.20 4.80
N VAL A 228 -23.48 -12.57 5.35
CA VAL A 228 -23.35 -13.71 6.28
C VAL A 228 -24.13 -13.46 7.58
N VAL A 229 -24.01 -12.26 8.16
CA VAL A 229 -24.72 -11.90 9.40
C VAL A 229 -26.22 -11.91 9.19
N LEU A 230 -26.71 -11.22 8.15
CA LEU A 230 -28.14 -11.12 7.85
C LEU A 230 -28.77 -12.49 7.57
N GLN A 231 -28.08 -13.35 6.84
CA GLN A 231 -28.63 -14.66 6.45
C GLN A 231 -28.55 -15.69 7.56
N ARG A 232 -27.62 -15.53 8.51
CA ARG A 232 -27.62 -16.32 9.73
C ARG A 232 -28.81 -15.99 10.63
N GLU A 233 -29.25 -14.74 10.68
CA GLU A 233 -30.43 -14.30 11.44
C GLU A 233 -31.75 -14.69 10.76
N THR A 234 -31.82 -14.52 9.45
CA THR A 234 -33.06 -14.72 8.67
C THR A 234 -33.22 -16.13 8.09
N GLY A 235 -32.18 -16.96 8.15
CA GLY A 235 -32.20 -18.33 7.61
C GLY A 235 -32.31 -18.43 6.09
N GLY A 236 -32.02 -17.35 5.36
CA GLY A 236 -32.15 -17.28 3.90
C GLY A 236 -31.09 -18.09 3.14
N ASN A 237 -31.16 -18.04 1.80
CA ASN A 237 -30.26 -18.78 0.91
C ASN A 237 -28.84 -18.16 0.84
N LEU A 238 -28.02 -18.45 1.86
CA LEU A 238 -26.64 -17.97 1.96
C LEU A 238 -25.77 -18.34 0.77
N THR A 239 -25.92 -19.57 0.31
CA THR A 239 -25.24 -20.14 -0.85
C THR A 239 -25.46 -19.27 -2.09
N GLU A 240 -26.70 -18.93 -2.41
CA GLU A 240 -27.03 -18.14 -3.61
C GLU A 240 -26.52 -16.70 -3.55
N THR A 241 -26.62 -16.05 -2.39
CA THR A 241 -26.19 -14.64 -2.28
C THR A 241 -24.66 -14.52 -2.33
N LEU A 242 -23.95 -15.48 -1.74
CA LEU A 242 -22.51 -15.57 -1.83
C LEU A 242 -22.04 -15.95 -3.25
N ASP A 243 -22.70 -16.88 -3.93
CA ASP A 243 -22.42 -17.19 -5.35
C ASP A 243 -22.60 -15.95 -6.23
N ASN A 244 -23.70 -15.21 -6.04
CA ASN A 244 -23.94 -13.95 -6.75
C ASN A 244 -22.84 -12.91 -6.48
N LEU A 245 -22.36 -12.79 -5.24
CA LEU A 245 -21.24 -11.89 -4.91
C LEU A 245 -19.96 -12.31 -5.65
N ALA A 246 -19.61 -13.60 -5.62
CA ALA A 246 -18.44 -14.12 -6.32
C ALA A 246 -18.50 -13.85 -7.83
N ASP A 247 -19.67 -14.05 -8.44
CA ASP A 247 -19.92 -13.78 -9.86
C ASP A 247 -19.83 -12.30 -10.21
N VAL A 248 -20.37 -11.41 -9.38
CA VAL A 248 -20.26 -9.96 -9.58
C VAL A 248 -18.79 -9.52 -9.56
N ILE A 249 -17.99 -10.03 -8.62
CA ILE A 249 -16.57 -9.71 -8.53
C ILE A 249 -15.81 -10.24 -9.77
N ARG A 250 -16.08 -11.49 -10.18
CA ARG A 250 -15.49 -12.09 -11.39
C ARG A 250 -15.84 -11.30 -12.66
N LYS A 251 -17.10 -10.90 -12.82
CA LYS A 251 -17.56 -10.08 -13.94
C LYS A 251 -16.86 -8.72 -13.97
N ARG A 252 -16.77 -8.03 -12.83
CA ARG A 252 -16.03 -6.75 -12.73
C ARG A 252 -14.56 -6.90 -13.12
N ARG A 253 -13.91 -7.97 -12.65
CA ARG A 253 -12.52 -8.28 -13.01
C ARG A 253 -12.37 -8.53 -14.51
N ALA A 254 -13.26 -9.32 -15.11
CA ALA A 254 -13.23 -9.61 -16.53
C ALA A 254 -13.39 -8.33 -17.38
N VAL A 255 -14.28 -7.42 -17.00
CA VAL A 255 -14.43 -6.12 -17.66
C VAL A 255 -13.14 -5.30 -17.57
N ARG A 256 -12.53 -5.22 -16.38
CA ARG A 256 -11.26 -4.50 -16.18
C ARG A 256 -10.12 -5.09 -17.00
N GLN A 257 -10.00 -6.42 -17.05
CA GLN A 257 -8.98 -7.11 -17.84
C GLN A 257 -9.18 -6.89 -19.35
N ARG A 258 -10.42 -6.95 -19.83
CA ARG A 258 -10.76 -6.64 -21.24
C ARG A 258 -10.41 -5.20 -21.59
N ALA A 259 -10.75 -4.24 -20.72
CA ALA A 259 -10.39 -2.83 -20.92
C ALA A 259 -8.86 -2.63 -20.99
N HIS A 260 -8.10 -3.32 -20.15
CA HIS A 260 -6.63 -3.31 -20.20
C HIS A 260 -6.08 -3.91 -21.50
N ALA A 261 -6.64 -5.04 -21.96
CA ALA A 261 -6.21 -5.68 -23.21
C ALA A 261 -6.48 -4.79 -24.43
N LEU A 262 -7.71 -4.27 -24.56
CA LEU A 262 -8.09 -3.35 -25.64
C LEU A 262 -7.24 -2.07 -25.63
N SER A 263 -6.94 -1.54 -24.44
CA SER A 263 -6.05 -0.38 -24.30
C SER A 263 -4.62 -0.66 -24.73
N ALA A 264 -4.12 -1.89 -24.54
CA ALA A 264 -2.77 -2.27 -24.97
C ALA A 264 -2.68 -2.37 -26.51
N GLU A 265 -3.72 -2.89 -27.15
CA GLU A 265 -3.86 -2.89 -28.61
C GLU A 265 -3.87 -1.45 -29.16
N ALA A 266 -4.72 -0.58 -28.60
CA ALA A 266 -4.79 0.83 -29.01
C ALA A 266 -3.45 1.58 -28.83
N ARG A 267 -2.71 1.31 -27.75
CA ARG A 267 -1.36 1.88 -27.54
C ARG A 267 -0.38 1.41 -28.60
N THR A 268 -0.40 0.12 -28.93
CA THR A 268 0.53 -0.46 -29.92
C THR A 268 0.28 0.16 -31.30
N SER A 269 -0.98 0.25 -31.73
CA SER A 269 -1.35 0.90 -33.00
C SER A 269 -0.97 2.39 -33.00
N THR A 270 -1.15 3.08 -31.87
CA THR A 270 -0.72 4.49 -31.73
C THR A 270 0.80 4.65 -31.90
N TYR A 271 1.61 3.76 -31.31
CA TYR A 271 3.06 3.80 -31.47
C TYR A 271 3.51 3.51 -32.90
N VAL A 272 2.88 2.55 -33.58
CA VAL A 272 3.15 2.26 -35.00
C VAL A 272 2.83 3.47 -35.87
N LEU A 273 1.65 4.07 -35.70
CA LEU A 273 1.22 5.22 -36.49
C LEU A 273 2.08 6.46 -36.22
N ALA A 274 2.48 6.67 -34.96
CA ALA A 274 3.37 7.76 -34.57
C ALA A 274 4.80 7.59 -35.11
N GLY A 275 5.27 6.35 -35.28
CA GLY A 275 6.58 6.04 -35.86
C GLY A 275 6.66 6.22 -37.38
N LEU A 276 5.53 6.10 -38.08
CA LEU A 276 5.43 6.15 -39.54
C LEU A 276 6.09 7.40 -40.17
N PRO A 277 5.81 8.66 -39.75
CA PRO A 277 6.46 9.84 -40.32
C PRO A 277 7.98 9.90 -40.09
N PHE A 278 8.49 9.28 -39.03
CA PHE A 278 9.93 9.20 -38.78
C PHE A 278 10.59 8.15 -39.67
N VAL A 279 9.95 7.01 -39.87
CA VAL A 279 10.45 5.96 -40.78
C VAL A 279 10.44 6.46 -42.22
N THR A 280 9.37 7.12 -42.67
CA THR A 280 9.31 7.69 -44.01
C THR A 280 10.29 8.85 -44.18
N GLY A 281 10.42 9.72 -43.18
CA GLY A 281 11.43 10.80 -43.17
C GLY A 281 12.86 10.25 -43.25
N ALA A 282 13.18 9.19 -42.50
CA ALA A 282 14.48 8.54 -42.54
C ALA A 282 14.73 7.84 -43.89
N GLY A 283 13.74 7.14 -44.44
CA GLY A 283 13.83 6.53 -45.76
C GLY A 283 14.06 7.56 -46.87
N LEU A 284 13.35 8.69 -46.80
CA LEU A 284 13.51 9.80 -47.75
C LEU A 284 14.88 10.46 -47.61
N TYR A 285 15.44 10.55 -46.41
CA TYR A 285 16.81 11.03 -46.19
C TYR A 285 17.84 10.16 -46.91
N ILE A 286 17.70 8.83 -46.83
CA ILE A 286 18.61 7.88 -47.46
C ILE A 286 18.50 7.95 -49.00
N MET A 287 17.28 8.06 -49.53
CA MET A 287 17.05 8.08 -50.97
C MET A 287 17.38 9.43 -51.62
N ASN A 288 17.05 10.54 -50.96
CA ASN A 288 17.25 11.88 -51.50
C ASN A 288 17.57 12.90 -50.39
N PRO A 289 18.84 12.98 -49.96
CA PRO A 289 19.25 13.83 -48.85
C PRO A 289 19.07 15.32 -49.15
N VAL A 290 19.20 15.74 -50.42
CA VAL A 290 19.06 17.13 -50.86
C VAL A 290 17.61 17.62 -50.73
N TYR A 291 16.63 16.73 -50.92
CA TYR A 291 15.21 17.06 -50.77
C TYR A 291 14.84 17.28 -49.30
N LEU A 292 15.26 16.36 -48.41
CA LEU A 292 14.96 16.47 -46.98
C LEU A 292 15.69 17.64 -46.32
N SER A 293 16.92 17.96 -46.75
CA SER A 293 17.67 19.10 -46.19
C SER A 293 16.99 20.45 -46.46
N ARG A 294 16.29 20.60 -47.60
CA ARG A 294 15.51 21.82 -47.88
C ARG A 294 14.38 22.05 -46.88
N LEU A 295 13.80 20.98 -46.33
CA LEU A 295 12.75 21.07 -45.31
C LEU A 295 13.25 21.72 -44.01
N PHE A 296 14.53 21.55 -43.68
CA PHE A 296 15.15 22.14 -42.49
C PHE A 296 15.76 23.53 -42.73
N THR A 297 16.19 23.84 -43.95
CA THR A 297 16.86 25.12 -44.26
C THR A 297 15.88 26.22 -44.66
N GLU A 298 14.84 25.89 -45.43
CA GLU A 298 13.90 26.88 -46.00
C GLU A 298 12.89 27.37 -44.94
N PRO A 299 12.53 28.67 -44.90
CA PRO A 299 11.54 29.20 -43.96
C PRO A 299 10.17 28.50 -44.05
N GLN A 300 9.73 28.18 -45.27
CA GLN A 300 8.47 27.47 -45.53
C GLN A 300 8.52 26.01 -45.05
N GLY A 301 9.69 25.36 -45.17
CA GLY A 301 9.91 23.99 -44.70
C GLY A 301 9.80 23.88 -43.18
N LYS A 302 10.39 24.83 -42.45
CA LYS A 302 10.29 24.89 -40.98
C LYS A 302 8.84 25.07 -40.50
N LEU A 303 8.05 25.89 -41.20
CA LEU A 303 6.63 26.09 -40.87
C LEU A 303 5.83 24.80 -41.05
N LEU A 304 6.04 24.09 -42.17
CA LEU A 304 5.39 22.79 -42.43
C LEU A 304 5.79 21.73 -41.40
N LEU A 305 7.07 21.71 -41.02
CA LEU A 305 7.58 20.78 -40.01
C LEU A 305 6.97 21.07 -38.62
N ALA A 306 6.84 22.35 -38.26
CA ALA A 306 6.15 22.77 -37.04
C ALA A 306 4.66 22.40 -37.06
N ALA A 307 3.97 22.60 -38.18
CA ALA A 307 2.57 22.20 -38.33
C ALA A 307 2.38 20.68 -38.23
N ALA A 308 3.27 19.90 -38.87
CA ALA A 308 3.28 18.44 -38.79
C ALA A 308 3.55 17.94 -37.36
N ALA A 309 4.54 18.51 -36.68
CA ALA A 309 4.83 18.20 -35.28
C ALA A 309 3.66 18.53 -34.36
N GLY A 310 3.03 19.70 -34.54
CA GLY A 310 1.84 20.11 -33.81
C GLY A 310 0.66 19.14 -34.00
N SER A 311 0.38 18.75 -35.24
CA SER A 311 -0.65 17.76 -35.56
C SER A 311 -0.37 16.40 -34.91
N LEU A 312 0.88 15.93 -34.94
CA LEU A 312 1.30 14.68 -34.32
C LEU A 312 1.17 14.71 -32.79
N ILE A 313 1.61 15.78 -32.14
CA ILE A 313 1.46 15.98 -30.69
C ILE A 313 -0.01 16.01 -30.31
N MET A 314 -0.85 16.73 -31.07
CA MET A 314 -2.29 16.78 -30.84
C MET A 314 -2.92 15.39 -30.94
N GLY A 315 -2.58 14.60 -31.96
CA GLY A 315 -3.08 13.24 -32.14
C GLY A 315 -2.63 12.28 -31.03
N LEU A 316 -1.37 12.35 -30.61
CA LEU A 316 -0.87 11.57 -29.48
C LEU A 316 -1.55 11.97 -28.16
N PHE A 317 -1.79 13.26 -27.97
CA PHE A 317 -2.47 13.79 -26.80
C PHE A 317 -3.91 13.27 -26.70
N THR A 318 -4.69 13.37 -27.78
CA THR A 318 -6.09 12.89 -27.79
C THR A 318 -6.18 11.39 -27.56
N MET A 319 -5.33 10.58 -28.20
CA MET A 319 -5.24 9.14 -27.94
C MET A 319 -4.90 8.82 -26.48
N SER A 320 -3.90 9.52 -25.92
CA SER A 320 -3.49 9.29 -24.53
C SER A 320 -4.59 9.65 -23.52
N MET A 321 -5.40 10.67 -23.82
CA MET A 321 -6.55 11.06 -23.01
C MET A 321 -7.67 10.02 -23.08
N LEU A 322 -8.01 9.53 -24.27
CA LEU A 322 -9.03 8.50 -24.47
C LEU A 322 -8.69 7.19 -23.75
N ILE A 323 -7.45 6.70 -23.92
CA ILE A 323 -6.99 5.47 -23.28
C ILE A 323 -6.98 5.60 -21.76
N ARG A 324 -6.63 6.78 -21.22
CA ARG A 324 -6.66 7.01 -19.77
C ARG A 324 -8.08 6.99 -19.22
N ARG A 325 -9.06 7.57 -19.92
CA ARG A 325 -10.48 7.58 -19.51
C ARG A 325 -11.13 6.20 -19.61
N ALA A 326 -10.72 5.37 -20.57
CA ALA A 326 -11.25 4.01 -20.72
C ALA A 326 -10.79 3.05 -19.60
N LEU A 327 -9.72 3.40 -18.88
CA LEU A 327 -9.10 2.58 -17.82
C LEU A 327 -9.39 3.07 -16.40
N SER A 328 -9.96 4.28 -16.25
CA SER A 328 -10.32 4.90 -14.97
C SER A 328 -11.76 4.56 -14.59
#